data_AF-A0A7S3Y8F2-F1
#
_entry.id   AF-A0A7S3Y8F2-F1
#
_cell.length_a   1.000
_cell.length_b   1.000
_cell.length_c   1.000
_cell.angle_alpha   90.00
_cell.angle_beta   90.00
_cell.angle_gamma   90.00
#
_symmetry.space_group_name_H-M   'P 1'
#
loop_
_entity.id
_entity.type
_entity.pdbx_description
1 polymer ?
#
loop_
_entity_poly.entity_id
_entity_poly.type
_entity_poly.pdbx_seq_one_letter_code
_entity_poly.pdbx_strand_id
1 'polypeptide(L)'
;MNTTTFLLEDLIVLVVYLICMFLFIALCMFFTFHMNLTLNNMTTIELREKKNNSDRFIRHRFLVAHAKFDNGYWNNFTEVFGPPWMWLLPIFPGGKGTYLGTAADHKGTISSHVDVKSRLVE
;
A
#
# COMPACT_ATOMS: atom_id res chain seq x y z
N MET A 1 6.55 -39.29 -36.79
CA MET A 1 5.86 -38.41 -35.82
C MET A 1 4.40 -38.36 -36.21
N ASN A 2 3.49 -38.76 -35.32
CA ASN A 2 2.06 -38.68 -35.58
C ASN A 2 1.63 -37.21 -35.46
N THR A 3 1.17 -36.64 -36.56
CA THR A 3 0.71 -35.25 -36.63
C THR A 3 -0.49 -34.99 -35.72
N THR A 4 -1.31 -36.01 -35.48
CA THR A 4 -2.51 -35.93 -34.65
C THR A 4 -2.21 -35.76 -33.15
N THR A 5 -1.17 -36.43 -32.63
CA THR A 5 -0.78 -36.30 -31.22
C THR A 5 -0.16 -34.93 -30.94
N PHE A 6 0.65 -34.44 -31.88
CA PHE A 6 1.23 -33.09 -31.82
C PHE A 6 0.14 -31.99 -31.80
N LEU A 7 -0.88 -32.12 -32.66
CA LEU A 7 -1.94 -31.11 -32.75
C LEU A 7 -2.91 -31.13 -31.56
N LEU A 8 -3.13 -32.28 -30.92
CA LEU A 8 -4.11 -32.40 -29.82
C LEU A 8 -3.50 -32.20 -28.44
N GLU A 9 -2.27 -32.64 -28.21
CA GLU A 9 -1.65 -32.59 -26.88
C GLU A 9 -0.65 -31.43 -26.77
N ASP A 10 0.35 -31.40 -27.66
CA ASP A 10 1.45 -30.42 -27.57
C ASP A 10 0.98 -28.99 -27.84
N LEU A 11 0.06 -28.80 -28.79
CA LEU A 11 -0.47 -27.47 -29.13
C LEU A 11 -1.26 -26.86 -27.97
N ILE A 12 -2.09 -27.64 -27.28
CA ILE A 12 -2.92 -27.15 -26.17
C ILE A 12 -2.02 -26.76 -24.99
N VAL A 13 -1.04 -27.60 -24.66
CA VAL A 13 -0.08 -27.31 -23.59
C VAL A 13 0.72 -26.04 -23.89
N LEU A 14 1.15 -25.86 -25.14
CA LEU A 14 1.85 -24.65 -25.58
C LEU A 14 0.97 -23.39 -25.42
N VAL A 15 -0.29 -23.45 -25.84
CA VAL A 15 -1.22 -22.32 -25.73
C VAL A 15 -1.49 -21.97 -24.27
N VAL A 16 -1.74 -22.96 -23.41
CA VAL A 16 -1.94 -22.75 -21.98
C VAL A 16 -0.70 -22.11 -21.35
N TYR A 17 0.50 -22.60 -21.68
CA TYR A 17 1.75 -22.04 -21.19
C TYR A 17 1.93 -20.57 -21.59
N LEU A 18 1.62 -20.22 -22.84
CA LEU A 18 1.70 -18.84 -23.33
C LEU A 18 0.70 -17.92 -22.61
N ILE A 19 -0.53 -18.38 -22.38
CA ILE A 19 -1.55 -17.61 -21.64
C ILE A 19 -1.12 -17.44 -20.18
N CYS A 20 -0.62 -18.49 -19.53
CA CYS A 20 -0.09 -18.41 -18.17
C CYS A 20 1.08 -17.43 -18.06
N MET A 21 2.01 -17.45 -19.01
CA MET A 21 3.14 -16.50 -19.06
C MET A 21 2.66 -15.07 -19.26
N PHE A 22 1.71 -14.84 -20.18
CA PHE A 22 1.12 -13.52 -20.37
C PHE A 22 0.44 -13.01 -19.09
N LEU A 23 -0.37 -13.85 -18.45
CA LEU A 23 -1.05 -13.51 -17.20
C LEU A 23 -0.04 -13.25 -16.08
N PHE A 24 1.01 -14.05 -15.99
CA PHE A 24 2.07 -13.87 -14.99
C PHE A 24 2.75 -12.51 -15.15
N ILE A 25 3.09 -12.10 -16.37
CA ILE A 25 3.71 -10.78 -16.63
C ILE A 25 2.74 -9.66 -16.22
N ALA A 26 1.46 -9.75 -16.62
CA ALA A 26 0.46 -8.75 -16.28
C ALA A 26 0.25 -8.62 -14.76
N LEU A 27 0.16 -9.75 -14.06
CA LEU A 27 0.06 -9.80 -12.60
C LEU A 27 1.31 -9.27 -11.91
N CYS A 28 2.51 -9.56 -12.42
CA CYS A 28 3.76 -9.01 -11.89
C CYS A 28 3.82 -7.48 -12.00
N MET A 29 3.40 -6.90 -13.13
CA MET A 29 3.30 -5.45 -13.27
C MET A 29 2.29 -4.85 -12.30
N PHE A 30 1.12 -5.46 -12.19
CA PHE A 30 0.06 -5.02 -11.26
C PHE A 30 0.50 -5.11 -9.80
N PHE A 31 1.13 -6.22 -9.42
CA PHE A 31 1.66 -6.47 -8.09
C PHE A 31 2.76 -5.47 -7.73
N THR A 32 3.71 -5.22 -8.64
CA THR A 32 4.79 -4.25 -8.40
C THR A 32 4.24 -2.84 -8.22
N PHE A 33 3.23 -2.48 -9.03
CA PHE A 33 2.54 -1.20 -8.90
C PHE A 33 1.84 -1.05 -7.54
N HIS A 34 1.12 -2.06 -7.09
CA HIS A 34 0.47 -2.03 -5.77
C HIS A 34 1.45 -2.12 -4.61
N MET A 35 2.53 -2.88 -4.72
CA MET A 35 3.58 -2.93 -3.71
C MET A 35 4.22 -1.55 -3.53
N ASN A 36 4.50 -0.85 -4.62
CA ASN A 36 5.01 0.53 -4.56
C ASN A 36 4.01 1.47 -3.85
N LEU A 37 2.71 1.32 -4.08
CA LEU A 37 1.68 2.11 -3.41
C LEU A 37 1.60 1.80 -1.90
N THR A 38 1.61 0.52 -1.53
CA THR A 38 1.59 0.08 -0.13
C THR A 38 2.82 0.56 0.64
N LEU A 39 4.00 0.46 0.03
CA LEU A 39 5.24 0.92 0.64
C LEU A 39 5.25 2.43 0.90
N ASN A 40 4.58 3.22 0.04
CA ASN A 40 4.46 4.67 0.19
C ASN A 40 3.20 5.09 0.97
N ASN A 41 2.44 4.14 1.54
CA ASN A 41 1.17 4.37 2.22
C ASN A 41 0.21 5.27 1.42
N MET A 42 0.11 5.04 0.10
CA MET A 42 -0.60 5.89 -0.85
C MET A 42 -1.65 5.09 -1.62
N THR A 43 -2.80 5.70 -1.91
CA THR A 43 -3.84 5.08 -2.76
C THR A 43 -3.63 5.38 -4.24
N THR A 44 -4.23 4.59 -5.13
CA THR A 44 -4.21 4.83 -6.58
C THR A 44 -4.84 6.18 -6.96
N ILE A 45 -5.86 6.62 -6.23
CA ILE A 45 -6.55 7.91 -6.43
C ILE A 45 -5.58 9.05 -6.13
N GLU A 46 -4.89 8.98 -5.00
CA GLU A 46 -3.93 9.99 -4.58
C GLU A 46 -2.75 10.12 -5.56
N LEU A 47 -2.25 9.00 -6.09
CA LEU A 47 -1.22 9.01 -7.14
C LEU A 47 -1.72 9.73 -8.40
N ARG A 48 -2.97 9.49 -8.80
CA ARG A 48 -3.56 10.08 -10.00
C ARG A 48 -3.80 11.59 -9.83
N GLU A 49 -4.29 12.01 -8.67
CA GLU A 49 -4.47 13.43 -8.33
C GLU A 49 -3.14 14.18 -8.26
N LYS A 50 -2.09 13.54 -7.71
CA LYS A 50 -0.73 14.08 -7.68
C LYS A 50 -0.14 14.24 -9.09
N LYS A 51 -0.41 13.31 -10.00
CA LYS A 51 0.08 13.37 -11.39
C LYS A 51 -0.66 14.40 -12.25
N ASN A 52 -1.94 14.65 -11.97
CA ASN A 52 -2.79 15.53 -12.78
C ASN A 52 -2.80 17.00 -12.32
N ASN A 53 -2.23 17.31 -11.15
CA ASN A 53 -2.16 18.67 -10.63
C ASN A 53 -0.71 19.21 -10.67
N SER A 54 -0.47 20.25 -11.47
CA SER A 54 0.80 20.98 -11.51
C SER A 54 0.89 22.11 -10.49
N ASP A 55 -0.18 22.38 -9.76
CA ASP A 55 -0.24 23.45 -8.76
C ASP A 55 0.67 23.15 -7.55
N ARG A 56 1.51 24.13 -7.22
CA ARG A 56 2.54 24.05 -6.18
C ARG A 56 1.91 23.90 -4.78
N PHE A 57 0.73 24.50 -4.55
CA PHE A 57 0.02 24.41 -3.27
C PHE A 57 -0.53 23.01 -3.00
N ILE A 58 -1.13 22.41 -4.03
CA ILE A 58 -1.66 21.04 -3.98
C ILE A 58 -0.50 20.06 -3.75
N ARG A 59 0.61 20.24 -4.46
CA ARG A 59 1.82 19.41 -4.33
C ARG A 59 2.45 19.48 -2.92
N HIS A 60 2.46 20.67 -2.31
CA HIS A 60 2.94 20.85 -0.94
C HIS A 60 2.02 20.16 0.08
N ARG A 61 0.70 20.25 -0.09
CA ARG A 61 -0.28 19.55 0.77
C ARG A 61 -0.09 18.03 0.71
N PHE A 62 0.15 17.48 -0.47
CA PHE A 62 0.46 16.06 -0.64
C PHE A 62 1.81 15.67 -0.04
N LEU A 63 2.84 16.50 -0.14
CA LEU A 63 4.13 16.25 0.52
C LEU A 63 4.00 16.22 2.04
N VAL A 64 3.25 17.15 2.62
CA VAL A 64 3.00 17.20 4.07
C VAL A 64 2.14 16.00 4.52
N ALA A 65 1.14 15.60 3.73
CA ALA A 65 0.34 14.41 4.01
C ALA A 65 1.19 13.14 3.91
N HIS A 66 1.99 13.01 2.86
CA HIS A 66 2.85 11.85 2.66
C HIS A 66 3.89 11.71 3.78
N ALA A 67 4.53 12.80 4.19
CA ALA A 67 5.44 12.81 5.34
C ALA A 67 4.76 12.51 6.68
N LYS A 68 3.43 12.69 6.77
CA LYS A 68 2.64 12.37 7.96
C LYS A 68 2.23 10.90 8.04
N PHE A 69 2.02 10.25 6.90
CA PHE A 69 1.58 8.85 6.83
C PHE A 69 2.72 7.87 6.55
N ASP A 70 3.86 8.34 6.05
CA ASP A 70 5.05 7.52 5.84
C ASP A 70 5.80 7.33 7.17
N ASN A 71 5.53 6.22 7.86
CA ASN A 71 6.25 5.82 9.07
C ASN A 71 7.43 4.88 8.75
N GLY A 72 7.87 4.85 7.49
CA GLY A 72 8.91 3.98 6.96
C GLY A 72 8.35 2.73 6.29
N TYR A 73 9.08 2.21 5.29
CA TYR A 73 8.66 1.10 4.44
C TYR A 73 8.16 -0.14 5.19
N TRP A 74 8.82 -0.51 6.29
CA TRP A 74 8.43 -1.68 7.10
C TRP A 74 7.13 -1.44 7.87
N ASN A 75 6.99 -0.26 8.48
CA ASN A 75 5.79 0.09 9.26
C ASN A 75 4.57 0.23 8.36
N ASN A 76 4.71 0.88 7.21
CA ASN A 76 3.63 1.02 6.21
C ASN A 76 3.19 -0.37 5.70
N PHE A 77 4.14 -1.29 5.49
CA PHE A 77 3.85 -2.65 5.07
C PHE A 77 3.11 -3.44 6.17
N THR A 78 3.57 -3.36 7.42
CA THR A 78 2.89 -4.02 8.56
C THR A 78 1.54 -3.39 8.91
N GLU A 79 1.30 -2.11 8.59
CA GLU A 79 -0.02 -1.48 8.78
C GLU A 79 -1.07 -2.10 7.86
N VAL A 80 -0.69 -2.41 6.61
CA VAL A 80 -1.61 -2.99 5.62
C VAL A 80 -1.76 -4.51 5.78
N PHE A 81 -0.64 -5.22 5.97
CA PHE A 81 -0.65 -6.68 6.05
C PHE A 81 -0.84 -7.23 7.47
N GLY A 82 -0.68 -6.39 8.49
CA GLY A 82 -0.69 -6.82 9.88
C GLY A 82 0.56 -7.63 10.26
N PRO A 83 0.51 -8.41 11.34
CA PRO A 83 1.63 -9.23 11.79
C PRO A 83 1.97 -10.38 10.81
N PRO A 84 3.25 -10.80 10.69
CA PRO A 84 3.73 -11.72 9.65
C PRO A 84 2.98 -13.05 9.52
N TRP A 85 2.44 -13.58 10.62
CA TRP A 85 1.67 -14.83 10.63
C TRP A 85 0.30 -14.75 9.94
N MET A 86 -0.20 -13.54 9.67
CA MET A 86 -1.52 -13.28 9.08
C MET A 86 -1.41 -12.98 7.59
N TRP A 87 -0.21 -12.82 7.04
CA TRP A 87 -0.01 -12.47 5.63
C TRP A 87 -0.49 -13.56 4.67
N LEU A 88 -0.47 -14.82 5.11
CA LEU A 88 -0.90 -15.97 4.31
C LEU A 88 -2.40 -16.27 4.42
N LEU A 89 -3.10 -15.66 5.39
CA LEU A 89 -4.51 -15.88 5.62
C LEU A 89 -5.29 -14.62 5.26
N PRO A 90 -6.42 -14.70 4.54
CA PRO A 90 -7.24 -13.54 4.19
C PRO A 90 -8.05 -13.06 5.42
N ILE A 91 -7.34 -12.64 6.47
CA ILE A 91 -7.91 -12.17 7.73
C ILE A 91 -7.66 -10.67 7.83
N PHE A 92 -8.71 -9.90 8.07
CA PHE A 92 -8.61 -8.46 8.22
C PHE A 92 -7.81 -8.11 9.49
N PRO A 93 -6.67 -7.40 9.39
CA PRO A 93 -5.80 -7.12 10.54
C PRO A 93 -6.39 -6.10 11.53
N GLY A 94 -7.54 -5.50 11.22
CA GLY A 94 -8.23 -4.57 12.13
C GLY A 94 -7.67 -3.16 12.04
N GLY A 95 -8.40 -2.28 11.34
CA GLY A 95 -8.14 -0.84 11.30
C GLY A 95 -9.46 -0.08 11.21
N LYS A 96 -9.63 0.98 11.99
CA LYS A 96 -10.89 1.76 12.04
C LYS A 96 -11.09 2.70 10.83
N GLY A 97 -10.13 2.76 9.89
CA GLY A 97 -10.17 3.69 8.75
C GLY A 97 -10.13 5.17 9.13
N THR A 98 -10.03 5.49 10.42
CA THR A 98 -9.95 6.84 10.97
C THR A 98 -8.49 7.21 11.19
N TYR A 99 -8.10 8.43 10.81
CA TYR A 99 -6.74 9.02 10.85
C TYR A 99 -6.04 9.10 12.23
N LEU A 100 -6.48 8.34 13.22
CA LEU A 100 -6.10 8.45 14.63
C LEU A 100 -4.88 7.62 15.03
N GLY A 101 -4.38 6.73 14.18
CA GLY A 101 -3.39 5.72 14.56
C GLY A 101 -1.95 6.22 14.78
N THR A 102 -1.48 7.26 14.07
CA THR A 102 -0.03 7.50 13.99
C THR A 102 0.42 8.94 14.24
N ALA A 103 -0.47 9.94 14.16
CA ALA A 103 -0.10 11.34 14.43
C ALA A 103 -0.74 11.95 15.70
N ALA A 104 -1.77 11.31 16.25
CA ALA A 104 -2.46 11.82 17.44
C ALA A 104 -1.75 11.42 18.75
N ASP A 105 -1.07 10.27 18.78
CA ASP A 105 -0.48 9.74 20.01
C ASP A 105 0.78 10.53 20.44
N HIS A 106 1.59 10.97 19.48
CA HIS A 106 2.76 11.80 19.79
C HIS A 106 2.37 13.25 20.19
N LYS A 107 1.30 13.81 19.62
CA LYS A 107 0.81 15.16 19.99
C LYS A 107 -0.02 15.18 21.27
N GLY A 108 -0.75 14.11 21.59
CA GLY A 108 -1.51 13.98 22.83
C GLY A 108 -0.61 14.04 24.07
N THR A 109 0.55 13.37 24.00
CA THR A 109 1.52 13.32 25.10
C THR A 109 2.21 14.66 25.36
N ILE A 110 2.45 15.47 24.32
CA ILE A 110 3.07 16.80 24.49
C ILE A 110 2.03 17.83 24.94
N SER A 111 0.79 17.76 24.42
CA SER A 111 -0.28 18.68 24.81
C SER A 111 -0.71 18.47 26.27
N SER A 112 -0.78 17.23 26.76
CA SER A 112 -1.12 16.95 28.16
C SER A 112 -0.02 17.41 29.13
N HIS A 113 1.25 17.38 28.72
CA HIS A 113 2.35 17.83 29.57
C HIS A 113 2.47 19.37 29.69
N VAL A 114 2.06 20.11 28.64
CA VAL A 114 2.04 21.58 28.66
C VAL A 114 0.87 22.10 29.49
N ASP A 115 -0.30 21.44 29.41
CA ASP A 115 -1.53 21.87 30.09
C ASP A 115 -1.54 21.54 31.60
N VAL A 116 -0.77 20.52 32.03
CA VAL A 116 -0.58 20.24 33.47
C VAL A 116 0.38 21.23 34.12
N LYS A 117 1.40 21.72 33.40
CA LYS A 117 2.34 22.71 33.94
C LYS A 117 1.72 24.10 34.10
N SER A 118 0.75 24.49 33.27
CA SER A 118 0.06 25.78 33.39
C SER A 118 -0.93 25.83 34.56
N ARG A 119 -1.50 24.68 34.96
CA ARG A 119 -2.44 24.59 36.10
C ARG A 119 -1.79 24.49 37.49
N LEU A 120 -0.48 24.27 37.58
CA LEU A 120 0.24 24.18 38.85
C LEU A 120 0.94 25.49 39.24
N VAL A 121 0.72 26.58 38.49
CA VAL A 121 1.32 27.90 38.70
C VAL A 121 0.27 28.96 39.08
N GLU A 122 -0.97 28.54 39.37
CA GLU A 122 -2.00 29.39 39.99
C GLU A 122 -2.20 29.04 41.47
#